data_AF-A0A859DQ01-F1
#
_entry.id   AF-A0A859DQ01-F1
#
_cell.length_a   1.000
_cell.length_b   1.000
_cell.length_c   1.000
_cell.angle_alpha   90.00
_cell.angle_beta   90.00
_cell.angle_gamma   90.00
#
_symmetry.space_group_name_H-M   'P 1'
#
loop_
_entity.id
_entity.type
_entity.pdbx_description
1 polymer ?
#
loop_
_entity_poly.entity_id
_entity_poly.type
_entity_poly.pdbx_seq_one_letter_code
_entity_poly.pdbx_strand_id
1 'polypeptide(L)'
;MLYIQEPVFFAVSREMIDESENNYRIKECNMPENLTVYNSFFTPLGSKDRAFVHKNGLWHAVAHCWVVSQLTAASGEKETWVWLQQRAHNKDNAPDYYDISVGGHIRAGESPLQAVLRETEEELGLLLHLEDVELLGVTKENCVSSASPFPDREFGYVFLHRDAHPLFRPGEEVQDIVRVRAEDLCRKDLQDIKTVPAVSLSRGSLSLRADQFCIHPNEFVHLVFPKLEV
;
A
#
# COMPACT_ATOMS: atom_id res chain seq x y z
N MET A 1 -0.92 38.35 -34.04
CA MET A 1 0.39 38.80 -33.54
C MET A 1 0.28 38.87 -32.03
N LEU A 2 0.81 37.86 -31.32
CA LEU A 2 0.69 37.71 -29.88
C LEU A 2 1.53 38.78 -29.16
N TYR A 3 0.95 39.41 -28.14
CA TYR A 3 1.70 40.13 -27.11
C TYR A 3 1.51 39.40 -25.78
N ILE A 4 2.63 38.89 -25.29
CA ILE A 4 2.87 38.22 -24.02
C ILE A 4 2.85 39.28 -22.90
N GLN A 5 2.11 39.02 -21.82
CA GLN A 5 2.21 39.77 -20.56
C GLN A 5 2.87 38.87 -19.51
N GLU A 6 4.06 39.28 -19.07
CA GLU A 6 4.85 38.72 -17.98
C GLU A 6 4.17 38.94 -16.61
N PRO A 7 4.32 38.02 -15.63
CA PRO A 7 3.80 38.22 -14.28
C PRO A 7 4.67 39.16 -13.44
N VAL A 8 4.00 39.89 -12.55
CA VAL A 8 4.54 40.89 -11.61
C VAL A 8 5.26 40.18 -10.45
N PHE A 9 6.55 40.46 -10.27
CA PHE A 9 7.32 40.03 -9.09
C PHE A 9 7.16 41.06 -7.95
N PHE A 10 6.65 40.64 -6.80
CA PHE A 10 6.79 41.39 -5.56
C PHE A 10 8.19 41.20 -4.98
N ALA A 11 8.90 42.31 -4.78
CA ALA A 11 10.23 42.35 -4.21
C ALA A 11 10.21 41.98 -2.72
N VAL A 12 11.03 41.02 -2.31
CA VAL A 12 11.39 40.80 -0.90
C VAL A 12 12.66 41.57 -0.63
N SER A 13 12.60 42.46 0.36
CA SER A 13 13.74 43.25 0.85
C SER A 13 14.86 42.33 1.32
N ARG A 14 16.07 42.53 0.78
CA ARG A 14 17.32 41.94 1.24
C ARG A 14 17.63 42.45 2.64
N GLU A 15 17.81 41.55 3.60
CA GLU A 15 18.83 41.70 4.65
C GLU A 15 19.15 40.35 5.31
N MET A 16 20.46 40.06 5.37
CA MET A 16 21.18 38.97 6.05
C MET A 16 20.95 37.53 5.56
N ILE A 17 21.80 37.12 4.61
CA ILE A 17 22.11 35.71 4.33
C ILE A 17 23.05 35.23 5.43
N ASP A 18 22.60 34.30 6.25
CA ASP A 18 23.43 33.41 7.06
C ASP A 18 23.49 32.06 6.32
N GLU A 19 24.69 31.68 5.86
CA GLU A 19 24.95 30.42 5.13
C GLU A 19 25.14 29.25 6.12
N SER A 20 24.09 28.91 6.86
CA SER A 20 24.03 27.64 7.57
C SER A 20 22.72 26.91 7.27
N GLU A 21 22.86 25.62 6.99
CA GLU A 21 21.88 24.75 6.35
C GLU A 21 20.47 24.84 6.94
N ASN A 22 19.56 25.32 6.10
CA ASN A 22 18.17 25.56 6.47
C ASN A 22 17.33 24.28 6.33
N ASN A 23 17.46 23.37 7.30
CA ASN A 23 16.58 22.21 7.44
C ASN A 23 15.28 22.61 8.17
N TYR A 24 14.51 23.54 7.61
CA TYR A 24 13.10 23.67 7.97
C TYR A 24 12.33 22.54 7.28
N ARG A 25 12.42 21.33 7.82
CA ARG A 25 11.29 20.40 7.74
C ARG A 25 10.13 21.13 8.39
N ILE A 26 9.20 21.62 7.57
CA ILE A 26 7.83 21.83 8.03
C ILE A 26 7.47 20.48 8.67
N LYS A 27 7.34 20.44 9.99
CA LYS A 27 6.58 19.36 10.63
C LYS A 27 5.23 19.44 9.93
N GLU A 28 4.92 18.49 9.04
CA GLU A 28 3.57 18.32 8.56
C GLU A 28 2.72 18.19 9.83
N CYS A 29 2.00 19.28 10.12
CA CYS A 29 0.98 19.27 11.13
C CYS A 29 0.02 18.19 10.65
N ASN A 30 -0.15 17.14 11.44
CA ASN A 30 -0.97 15.96 11.13
C ASN A 30 -2.35 16.42 10.67
N MET A 31 -2.50 16.63 9.36
CA MET A 31 -3.73 17.10 8.75
C MET A 31 -4.72 15.95 8.90
N PRO A 32 -5.96 16.19 9.36
CA PRO A 32 -6.94 15.13 9.45
C PRO A 32 -7.12 14.51 8.06
N GLU A 33 -6.77 13.23 7.96
CA GLU A 33 -6.94 12.46 6.74
C GLU A 33 -8.45 12.35 6.44
N ASN A 34 -8.89 13.06 5.41
CA ASN A 34 -10.27 12.99 4.94
C ASN A 34 -10.36 11.96 3.83
N LEU A 35 -11.38 11.11 3.88
CA LEU A 35 -11.65 10.08 2.89
C LEU A 35 -12.95 10.40 2.15
N THR A 36 -13.01 10.08 0.87
CA THR A 36 -14.28 10.09 0.14
C THR A 36 -15.17 8.97 0.66
N VAL A 37 -16.40 9.33 1.05
CA VAL A 37 -17.44 8.38 1.43
C VAL A 37 -18.24 8.01 0.20
N TYR A 38 -18.48 6.72 0.02
CA TYR A 38 -19.29 6.17 -1.07
C TYR A 38 -20.57 5.54 -0.53
N ASN A 39 -21.54 5.32 -1.41
CA ASN A 39 -22.57 4.33 -1.18
C ASN A 39 -22.07 2.93 -1.61
N SER A 40 -22.89 1.89 -1.37
CA SER A 40 -22.57 0.51 -1.76
C SER A 40 -22.48 0.25 -3.27
N PHE A 41 -22.85 1.23 -4.11
CA PHE A 41 -22.76 1.17 -5.57
C PHE A 41 -21.57 1.99 -6.10
N PHE A 42 -20.62 2.33 -5.22
CA PHE A 42 -19.42 3.09 -5.53
C PHE A 42 -19.70 4.51 -6.04
N THR A 43 -20.84 5.09 -5.68
CA THR A 43 -21.16 6.50 -5.96
C THR A 43 -20.67 7.38 -4.82
N PRO A 44 -19.91 8.46 -5.07
CA PRO A 44 -19.43 9.36 -4.04
C PRO A 44 -20.58 10.15 -3.40
N LEU A 45 -20.54 10.32 -2.08
CA LEU A 45 -21.54 11.03 -1.27
C LEU A 45 -20.98 12.29 -0.57
N GLY A 46 -19.65 12.45 -0.55
CA GLY A 46 -18.95 13.53 0.13
C GLY A 46 -17.67 13.01 0.77
N SER A 47 -17.10 13.76 1.71
CA SER A 47 -15.92 13.33 2.47
C SER A 47 -16.12 13.49 3.98
N LYS A 48 -15.39 12.67 4.75
CA LYS A 48 -15.38 12.66 6.22
C LYS A 48 -13.97 12.34 6.70
N ASP A 49 -13.66 12.68 7.95
CA ASP A 49 -12.40 12.27 8.56
C ASP A 49 -12.34 10.74 8.68
N ARG A 50 -11.14 10.18 8.53
CA ARG A 50 -10.86 8.73 8.56
C ARG A 50 -11.45 8.06 9.81
N ALA A 51 -11.27 8.67 10.98
CA ALA A 51 -11.78 8.11 12.23
C ALA A 51 -13.32 7.98 12.21
N PHE A 52 -14.03 8.97 11.68
CA PHE A 52 -15.47 8.92 11.49
C PHE A 52 -15.89 7.87 10.47
N VAL A 53 -15.18 7.74 9.35
CA VAL A 53 -15.45 6.71 8.34
C VAL A 53 -15.38 5.31 8.94
N HIS A 54 -14.27 4.99 9.60
CA HIS A 54 -14.04 3.69 10.26
C HIS A 54 -15.03 3.44 11.41
N LYS A 55 -15.27 4.45 12.26
CA LYS A 55 -16.22 4.34 13.38
C LYS A 55 -17.67 4.11 12.93
N ASN A 56 -18.04 4.54 11.73
CA ASN A 56 -19.41 4.40 11.22
C ASN A 56 -19.52 3.30 10.15
N GLY A 57 -18.44 2.57 9.85
CA GLY A 57 -18.40 1.54 8.82
C GLY A 57 -18.86 2.04 7.45
N LEU A 58 -18.41 3.25 7.09
CA LEU A 58 -18.75 3.89 5.82
C LEU A 58 -17.86 3.35 4.70
N TRP A 59 -18.44 3.17 3.52
CA TRP A 59 -17.69 2.76 2.34
C TRP A 59 -16.68 3.86 1.97
N HIS A 60 -15.43 3.46 1.80
CA HIS A 60 -14.34 4.30 1.34
C HIS A 60 -13.46 3.53 0.36
N ALA A 61 -12.44 4.19 -0.21
CA ALA A 61 -11.56 3.57 -1.19
C ALA A 61 -10.12 3.51 -0.67
N VAL A 62 -9.44 2.44 -1.04
CA VAL A 62 -8.05 2.14 -0.69
C VAL A 62 -7.26 1.78 -1.93
N ALA A 63 -5.94 1.96 -1.87
CA ALA A 63 -5.00 1.54 -2.88
C ALA A 63 -4.19 0.36 -2.34
N HIS A 64 -4.22 -0.75 -3.07
CA HIS A 64 -3.46 -1.96 -2.79
C HIS A 64 -2.34 -2.07 -3.83
N CYS A 65 -1.08 -2.20 -3.41
CA CYS A 65 0.02 -2.50 -4.31
C CYS A 65 0.58 -3.89 -3.99
N TRP A 66 0.71 -4.73 -5.01
CA TRP A 66 1.43 -5.99 -4.96
C TRP A 66 2.78 -5.82 -5.61
N VAL A 67 3.86 -6.06 -4.87
CA VAL A 67 5.23 -6.06 -5.37
C VAL A 67 5.67 -7.51 -5.58
N VAL A 68 6.13 -7.84 -6.78
CA VAL A 68 6.59 -9.18 -7.12
C VAL A 68 7.97 -9.17 -7.77
N SER A 69 8.76 -10.21 -7.48
CA SER A 69 10.04 -10.47 -8.13
C SER A 69 9.99 -11.79 -8.87
N GLN A 70 10.32 -11.77 -10.15
CA GLN A 70 10.59 -12.98 -10.92
C GLN A 70 12.10 -13.21 -10.93
N LEU A 71 12.53 -14.34 -10.37
CA LEU A 71 13.93 -14.75 -10.29
C LEU A 71 14.14 -16.03 -11.07
N THR A 72 15.38 -16.31 -11.45
CA THR A 72 15.76 -17.60 -12.04
C THR A 72 16.59 -18.37 -11.02
N ALA A 73 16.09 -19.53 -10.59
CA ALA A 73 16.79 -20.42 -9.69
C ALA A 73 18.06 -20.99 -10.35
N ALA A 74 18.97 -21.53 -9.55
CA ALA A 74 20.16 -22.20 -10.05
C ALA A 74 19.85 -23.41 -10.96
N SER A 75 18.65 -24.00 -10.83
CA SER A 75 18.12 -25.04 -11.73
C SER A 75 17.76 -24.53 -13.12
N GLY A 76 17.69 -23.21 -13.32
CA GLY A 76 17.16 -22.57 -14.53
C GLY A 76 15.64 -22.36 -14.52
N GLU A 77 14.95 -22.82 -13.48
CA GLU A 77 13.51 -22.60 -13.32
C GLU A 77 13.22 -21.16 -12.90
N LYS A 78 12.14 -20.59 -13.44
CA LYS A 78 11.64 -19.29 -12.99
C LYS A 78 10.91 -19.46 -11.67
N GLU A 79 11.15 -18.58 -10.73
CA GLU A 79 10.43 -18.50 -9.47
C GLU A 79 9.82 -17.10 -9.33
N THR A 80 8.51 -17.04 -9.10
CA THR A 80 7.84 -15.78 -8.77
C THR A 80 7.64 -15.67 -7.26
N TRP A 81 8.18 -14.61 -6.70
CA TRP A 81 8.12 -14.24 -5.30
C TRP A 81 7.21 -13.03 -5.11
N VAL A 82 6.36 -13.08 -4.09
CA VAL A 82 5.47 -12.00 -3.68
C VAL A 82 6.01 -11.40 -2.39
N TRP A 83 6.17 -10.08 -2.36
CA TRP A 83 6.60 -9.35 -1.18
C TRP A 83 5.41 -8.94 -0.35
N LEU A 84 5.51 -9.12 0.96
CA LEU A 84 4.46 -8.84 1.93
C LEU A 84 5.07 -8.04 3.08
N GLN A 85 4.33 -7.09 3.61
CA GLN A 85 4.77 -6.35 4.79
C GLN A 85 4.34 -7.08 6.07
N GLN A 86 5.17 -7.03 7.10
CA GLN A 86 4.73 -7.29 8.46
C GLN A 86 4.35 -5.96 9.11
N ARG A 87 3.08 -5.83 9.49
CA ARG A 87 2.54 -4.60 10.11
C ARG A 87 3.23 -4.32 11.44
N ALA A 88 3.50 -3.05 11.71
CA ALA A 88 4.11 -2.62 12.96
C ALA A 88 3.29 -3.02 14.19
N HIS A 89 4.00 -3.32 15.29
CA HIS A 89 3.40 -3.78 16.55
C HIS A 89 2.46 -2.73 17.18
N ASN A 90 2.66 -1.45 16.86
CA ASN A 90 1.87 -0.32 17.36
C ASN A 90 0.63 -0.01 16.51
N LYS A 91 0.32 -0.78 15.46
CA LYS A 91 -0.89 -0.57 14.65
C LYS A 91 -2.13 -0.98 15.45
N ASP A 92 -3.17 -0.14 15.40
CA ASP A 92 -4.45 -0.41 16.07
C ASP A 92 -5.16 -1.66 15.54
N ASN A 93 -5.00 -1.95 14.25
CA ASN A 93 -5.60 -3.09 13.56
C ASN A 93 -4.52 -4.07 13.06
N ALA A 94 -4.70 -5.34 13.42
CA ALA A 94 -3.84 -6.46 13.04
C ALA A 94 -2.33 -6.20 13.26
N PRO A 95 -1.88 -5.79 14.47
CA PRO A 95 -0.46 -5.62 14.75
C PRO A 95 0.29 -6.95 14.55
N ASP A 96 1.51 -6.88 14.00
CA ASP A 96 2.38 -8.02 13.69
C ASP A 96 1.88 -8.99 12.61
N TYR A 97 0.71 -8.75 12.00
CA TYR A 97 0.19 -9.56 10.89
C TYR A 97 0.94 -9.29 9.60
N TYR A 98 0.97 -10.27 8.72
CA TYR A 98 1.47 -10.15 7.36
C TYR A 98 0.36 -9.65 6.45
N ASP A 99 0.60 -8.54 5.78
CA ASP A 99 -0.35 -7.89 4.88
C ASP A 99 0.15 -7.94 3.44
N ILE A 100 -0.65 -7.46 2.49
CA ILE A 100 -0.21 -7.17 1.12
C ILE A 100 1.00 -6.22 1.13
N SER A 101 1.68 -6.04 -0.01
CA SER A 101 2.91 -5.24 -0.01
C SER A 101 2.68 -3.80 0.47
N VAL A 102 1.60 -3.15 -0.01
CA VAL A 102 1.17 -1.81 0.41
C VAL A 102 -0.34 -1.78 0.47
N GLY A 103 -0.91 -1.23 1.54
CA GLY A 103 -2.36 -1.09 1.70
C GLY A 103 -2.73 0.19 2.44
N GLY A 104 -3.15 1.20 1.68
CA GLY A 104 -3.37 2.54 2.23
C GLY A 104 -4.60 3.25 1.67
N HIS A 105 -5.02 4.34 2.29
CA HIS A 105 -6.28 4.99 1.93
C HIS A 105 -6.11 5.93 0.74
N ILE A 106 -7.17 6.07 -0.05
CA ILE A 106 -7.25 7.13 -1.06
C ILE A 106 -7.87 8.36 -0.40
N ARG A 107 -7.06 9.42 -0.25
CA ARG A 107 -7.51 10.68 0.36
C ARG A 107 -8.58 11.35 -0.50
N ALA A 108 -9.43 12.17 0.12
CA ALA A 108 -10.47 12.90 -0.59
C ALA A 108 -9.84 13.83 -1.65
N GLY A 109 -10.21 13.63 -2.92
CA GLY A 109 -9.65 14.37 -4.06
C GLY A 109 -8.34 13.81 -4.63
N GLU A 110 -7.77 12.78 -4.00
CA GLU A 110 -6.62 12.03 -4.50
C GLU A 110 -7.08 11.00 -5.54
N SER A 111 -6.33 10.84 -6.62
CA SER A 111 -6.56 9.73 -7.57
C SER A 111 -5.98 8.42 -7.02
N PRO A 112 -6.53 7.24 -7.41
CA PRO A 112 -5.97 5.96 -6.98
C PRO A 112 -4.48 5.79 -7.31
N LEU A 113 -4.05 6.35 -8.44
CA LEU A 113 -2.67 6.30 -8.89
C LEU A 113 -1.75 7.21 -8.05
N GLN A 114 -2.22 8.37 -7.61
CA GLN A 114 -1.46 9.20 -6.66
C GLN A 114 -1.34 8.51 -5.30
N ALA A 115 -2.43 7.92 -4.82
CA ALA A 115 -2.45 7.20 -3.55
C ALA A 115 -1.47 6.02 -3.57
N VAL A 116 -1.51 5.15 -4.58
CA VAL A 116 -0.61 3.99 -4.62
C VAL A 116 0.87 4.39 -4.64
N LEU A 117 1.24 5.44 -5.38
CA LEU A 117 2.63 5.91 -5.43
C LEU A 117 3.08 6.47 -4.06
N ARG A 118 2.22 7.30 -3.43
CA ARG A 118 2.48 7.87 -2.11
C ARG A 118 2.61 6.78 -1.03
N GLU A 119 1.62 5.90 -0.92
CA GLU A 119 1.59 4.84 0.09
C GLU A 119 2.78 3.88 -0.09
N THR A 120 3.18 3.60 -1.34
CA THR A 120 4.35 2.75 -1.61
C THR A 120 5.67 3.40 -1.19
N GLU A 121 5.79 4.72 -1.35
CA GLU A 121 6.93 5.47 -0.83
C GLU A 121 6.90 5.54 0.71
N GLU A 122 5.75 5.84 1.31
CA GLU A 122 5.57 5.98 2.76
C GLU A 122 5.80 4.65 3.52
N GLU A 123 5.23 3.54 3.06
CA GLU A 123 5.30 2.24 3.74
C GLU A 123 6.57 1.46 3.41
N LEU A 124 6.97 1.40 2.13
CA LEU A 124 8.07 0.55 1.67
C LEU A 124 9.34 1.31 1.27
N GLY A 125 9.27 2.63 1.15
CA GLY A 125 10.39 3.46 0.70
C GLY A 125 10.76 3.28 -0.77
N LEU A 126 9.85 2.70 -1.57
CA LEU A 126 10.03 2.52 -3.01
C LEU A 126 9.49 3.74 -3.75
N LEU A 127 10.37 4.48 -4.43
CA LEU A 127 9.98 5.59 -5.28
C LEU A 127 9.57 5.05 -6.66
N LEU A 128 8.26 5.01 -6.91
CA LEU A 128 7.69 4.52 -8.16
C LEU A 128 7.16 5.67 -9.04
N HIS A 129 7.05 5.40 -10.33
CA HIS A 129 6.39 6.25 -11.32
C HIS A 129 5.15 5.55 -11.92
N LEU A 130 4.38 6.30 -12.71
CA LEU A 130 3.09 5.83 -13.23
C LEU A 130 3.25 4.57 -14.10
N GLU A 131 4.36 4.50 -14.84
CA GLU A 131 4.73 3.37 -15.69
C GLU A 131 5.17 2.12 -14.92
N ASP A 132 5.48 2.24 -13.63
CA ASP A 132 5.95 1.13 -12.81
C ASP A 132 4.81 0.27 -12.24
N VAL A 133 3.56 0.73 -12.36
CA VAL A 133 2.38 0.08 -11.77
C VAL A 133 1.30 -0.23 -12.80
N GLU A 134 0.80 -1.47 -12.79
CA GLU A 134 -0.34 -1.92 -13.59
C GLU A 134 -1.60 -1.97 -12.71
N LEU A 135 -2.66 -1.24 -13.07
CA LEU A 135 -3.98 -1.42 -12.43
C LEU A 135 -4.60 -2.73 -12.91
N LEU A 136 -4.87 -3.64 -11.98
CA LEU A 136 -5.46 -4.95 -12.26
C LEU A 136 -6.98 -4.97 -12.15
N GLY A 137 -7.56 -4.13 -11.27
CA GLY A 137 -8.99 -4.09 -11.05
C GLY A 137 -9.38 -3.38 -9.77
N VAL A 138 -10.64 -3.54 -9.38
CA VAL A 138 -11.19 -3.01 -8.13
C VAL A 138 -11.93 -4.11 -7.37
N THR A 139 -11.59 -4.31 -6.09
CA THR A 139 -12.30 -5.20 -5.17
C THR A 139 -13.39 -4.45 -4.42
N LYS A 140 -14.33 -5.20 -3.83
CA LYS A 140 -15.36 -4.65 -2.93
C LYS A 140 -15.43 -5.53 -1.70
N GLU A 141 -15.02 -4.96 -0.57
CA GLU A 141 -14.77 -5.69 0.66
C GLU A 141 -15.64 -5.18 1.80
N ASN A 142 -16.08 -6.10 2.64
CA ASN A 142 -16.90 -5.81 3.81
C ASN A 142 -16.43 -6.73 4.93
N CYS A 143 -15.25 -6.42 5.43
CA CYS A 143 -14.56 -7.15 6.47
C CYS A 143 -15.04 -6.66 7.85
N VAL A 144 -15.03 -7.55 8.85
CA VAL A 144 -15.25 -7.15 10.24
C VAL A 144 -13.99 -7.55 10.99
N SER A 145 -13.21 -6.56 11.43
CA SER A 145 -12.02 -6.81 12.24
C SER A 145 -12.43 -7.14 13.68
N SER A 146 -11.65 -7.96 14.37
CA SER A 146 -11.78 -8.15 15.82
C SER A 146 -11.47 -6.88 16.61
N ALA A 147 -10.74 -5.92 16.03
CA ALA A 147 -10.35 -4.66 16.65
C ALA A 147 -11.47 -3.60 16.66
N SER A 148 -12.51 -3.75 15.82
CA SER A 148 -13.62 -2.81 15.73
C SER A 148 -14.94 -3.54 15.56
N PRO A 149 -16.00 -3.20 16.35
CA PRO A 149 -17.32 -3.75 16.11
C PRO A 149 -17.96 -3.23 14.81
N PHE A 150 -17.34 -2.24 14.16
CA PHE A 150 -17.81 -1.66 12.91
C PHE A 150 -17.13 -2.33 11.72
N PRO A 151 -17.88 -2.62 10.64
CA PRO A 151 -17.31 -3.23 9.45
C PRO A 151 -16.35 -2.26 8.78
N ASP A 152 -15.23 -2.79 8.31
CA ASP A 152 -14.34 -2.12 7.40
C ASP A 152 -14.81 -2.36 5.96
N ARG A 153 -15.16 -1.29 5.26
CA ARG A 153 -15.88 -1.35 3.98
C ARG A 153 -15.12 -0.59 2.93
N GLU A 154 -14.49 -1.35 2.05
CA GLU A 154 -13.46 -0.82 1.17
C GLU A 154 -13.76 -1.17 -0.29
N PHE A 155 -13.48 -0.20 -1.16
CA PHE A 155 -13.25 -0.43 -2.57
C PHE A 155 -11.73 -0.39 -2.80
N GLY A 156 -11.11 -1.55 -3.00
CA GLY A 156 -9.66 -1.65 -3.17
C GLY A 156 -9.26 -1.54 -4.62
N TYR A 157 -8.53 -0.49 -4.99
CA TYR A 157 -7.86 -0.42 -6.29
C TYR A 157 -6.59 -1.24 -6.24
N VAL A 158 -6.52 -2.30 -7.05
CA VAL A 158 -5.44 -3.30 -6.97
C VAL A 158 -4.42 -3.05 -8.06
N PHE A 159 -3.21 -2.73 -7.66
CA PHE A 159 -2.06 -2.47 -8.52
C PHE A 159 -1.01 -3.57 -8.40
N LEU A 160 -0.25 -3.76 -9.47
CA LEU A 160 0.89 -4.68 -9.52
C LEU A 160 2.14 -3.94 -9.98
N HIS A 161 3.19 -4.04 -9.17
CA HIS A 161 4.54 -3.60 -9.48
C HIS A 161 5.47 -4.81 -9.60
N ARG A 162 6.35 -4.79 -10.60
CA ARG A 162 7.31 -5.87 -10.86
C ARG A 162 8.73 -5.33 -10.79
N ASP A 163 9.50 -5.87 -9.88
CA ASP A 163 10.93 -5.59 -9.76
C ASP A 163 11.65 -6.86 -9.32
N ALA A 164 12.74 -7.22 -10.01
CA ALA A 164 13.55 -8.38 -9.64
C ALA A 164 14.27 -8.16 -8.29
N HIS A 165 14.65 -6.92 -7.96
CA HIS A 165 15.47 -6.61 -6.79
C HIS A 165 15.03 -5.28 -6.12
N PRO A 166 13.79 -5.20 -5.60
CA PRO A 166 13.31 -4.00 -4.93
C PRO A 166 14.19 -3.64 -3.74
N LEU A 167 14.56 -2.36 -3.64
CA LEU A 167 15.40 -1.82 -2.57
C LEU A 167 14.53 -1.14 -1.52
N PHE A 168 14.00 -1.94 -0.59
CA PHE A 168 13.11 -1.45 0.44
C PHE A 168 13.78 -0.57 1.49
N ARG A 169 13.06 0.47 1.92
CA ARG A 169 13.35 1.31 3.09
C ARG A 169 12.06 1.48 3.89
N PRO A 170 11.67 0.47 4.68
CA PRO A 170 10.36 0.45 5.33
C PRO A 170 10.15 1.67 6.24
N GLY A 171 8.95 2.25 6.19
CA GLY A 171 8.52 3.35 7.05
C GLY A 171 8.10 2.89 8.45
N GLU A 172 7.54 3.82 9.24
CA GLU A 172 7.16 3.55 10.64
C GLU A 172 6.02 2.53 10.80
N GLU A 173 5.21 2.32 9.75
CA GLU A 173 4.08 1.40 9.78
C GLU A 173 4.47 -0.07 9.53
N VAL A 174 5.73 -0.31 9.14
CA VAL A 174 6.23 -1.60 8.68
C VAL A 174 7.36 -2.10 9.57
N GLN A 175 7.15 -3.25 10.21
CA GLN A 175 8.13 -3.87 11.10
C GLN A 175 9.20 -4.66 10.32
N ASP A 176 8.78 -5.33 9.25
CA ASP A 176 9.62 -6.23 8.47
C ASP A 176 8.99 -6.40 7.08
N ILE A 177 9.79 -6.87 6.13
CA ILE A 177 9.30 -7.26 4.81
C ILE A 177 9.71 -8.72 4.59
N VAL A 178 8.77 -9.51 4.09
CA VAL A 178 8.98 -10.91 3.79
C VAL A 178 8.63 -11.19 2.34
N ARG A 179 9.27 -12.19 1.74
CA ARG A 179 8.83 -12.76 0.47
C ARG A 179 8.37 -14.18 0.64
N VAL A 180 7.31 -14.53 -0.07
CA VAL A 180 6.75 -15.89 -0.19
C VAL A 180 6.72 -16.28 -1.66
N ARG A 181 6.80 -17.58 -1.96
CA ARG A 181 6.56 -18.02 -3.34
C ARG A 181 5.10 -17.83 -3.69
N ALA A 182 4.82 -17.35 -4.89
CA ALA A 182 3.45 -17.11 -5.36
C ALA A 182 2.58 -18.37 -5.27
N GLU A 183 3.14 -19.54 -5.56
CA GLU A 183 2.43 -20.81 -5.42
C GLU A 183 2.07 -21.16 -3.98
N ASP A 184 2.97 -20.90 -3.03
CA ASP A 184 2.73 -21.20 -1.60
C ASP A 184 1.62 -20.27 -1.06
N LEU A 185 1.61 -19.00 -1.49
CA LEU A 185 0.53 -18.07 -1.17
C LEU A 185 -0.80 -18.49 -1.82
N CYS A 186 -0.78 -18.96 -3.07
CA CYS A 186 -1.97 -19.49 -3.74
C CYS A 186 -2.51 -20.74 -3.05
N ARG A 187 -1.63 -21.66 -2.61
CA ARG A 187 -2.02 -22.84 -1.81
C ARG A 187 -2.60 -22.44 -0.45
N LYS A 188 -2.11 -21.37 0.20
CA LYS A 188 -2.72 -20.81 1.42
C LYS A 188 -4.17 -20.41 1.19
N ASP A 189 -4.47 -19.72 0.10
CA ASP A 189 -5.81 -19.24 -0.20
C ASP A 189 -6.77 -20.34 -0.70
N LEU A 190 -6.26 -21.34 -1.41
CA LEU A 190 -7.10 -22.36 -2.07
C LEU A 190 -7.17 -23.71 -1.36
N GLN A 191 -6.15 -24.07 -0.58
CA GLN A 191 -5.98 -25.42 -0.03
C GLN A 191 -5.87 -25.45 1.50
N ASP A 192 -6.12 -24.30 2.16
CA ASP A 192 -6.14 -24.15 3.63
C ASP A 192 -4.88 -24.72 4.31
N ILE A 193 -3.71 -24.50 3.70
CA ILE A 193 -2.44 -24.90 4.31
C ILE A 193 -2.20 -24.07 5.57
N LYS A 194 -1.66 -24.70 6.61
CA LYS A 194 -1.49 -24.06 7.93
C LYS A 194 -0.31 -23.10 8.00
N THR A 195 0.69 -23.31 7.15
CA THR A 195 1.95 -22.56 7.18
C THR A 195 2.48 -22.28 5.79
N VAL A 196 3.05 -21.10 5.60
CA VAL A 196 3.64 -20.63 4.34
C VAL A 196 5.15 -20.42 4.56
N PRO A 197 6.03 -21.09 3.80
CA PRO A 197 7.46 -20.79 3.82
C PRO A 197 7.72 -19.36 3.34
N ALA A 198 8.60 -18.64 4.04
CA ALA A 198 8.93 -17.25 3.72
C ALA A 198 10.42 -16.95 3.94
N VAL A 199 10.88 -15.85 3.36
CA VAL A 199 12.19 -15.26 3.66
C VAL A 199 12.00 -13.82 4.07
N SER A 200 12.35 -13.51 5.32
CA SER A 200 12.37 -12.17 5.89
C SER A 200 13.68 -11.46 5.55
N LEU A 201 13.60 -10.15 5.30
CA LEU A 201 14.78 -9.31 5.11
C LEU A 201 15.62 -9.19 6.39
N SER A 202 14.99 -9.19 7.57
CA SER A 202 15.67 -9.03 8.85
C SER A 202 16.06 -10.35 9.53
N ARG A 203 15.33 -11.44 9.28
CA ARG A 203 15.44 -12.71 10.03
C ARG A 203 15.84 -13.91 9.18
N GLY A 204 15.88 -13.79 7.85
CA GLY A 204 16.13 -14.92 6.95
C GLY A 204 14.91 -15.85 6.83
N SER A 205 15.14 -17.15 6.71
CA SER A 205 14.06 -18.13 6.47
C SER A 205 13.08 -18.25 7.64
N LEU A 206 11.78 -18.21 7.33
CA LEU A 206 10.67 -18.29 8.29
C LEU A 206 9.60 -19.28 7.81
N SER A 207 8.72 -19.66 8.73
CA SER A 207 7.46 -20.36 8.45
C SER A 207 6.32 -19.54 9.05
N LEU A 208 5.51 -18.92 8.20
CA LEU A 208 4.44 -18.02 8.61
C LEU A 208 3.17 -18.83 8.82
N ARG A 209 2.41 -18.57 9.90
CA ARG A 209 1.13 -19.25 10.09
C ARG A 209 0.05 -18.57 9.25
N ALA A 210 -0.84 -19.36 8.64
CA ALA A 210 -1.91 -18.84 7.78
C ALA A 210 -2.89 -17.93 8.54
N ASP A 211 -3.03 -18.10 9.86
CA ASP A 211 -3.86 -17.28 10.74
C ASP A 211 -3.24 -15.92 11.11
N GLN A 212 -2.02 -15.63 10.64
CA GLN A 212 -1.30 -14.36 10.84
C GLN A 212 -1.29 -13.48 9.58
N PHE A 213 -2.11 -13.78 8.58
CA PHE A 213 -2.25 -12.95 7.39
C PHE A 213 -3.49 -12.06 7.50
N CYS A 214 -3.38 -10.80 7.08
CA CYS A 214 -4.55 -9.98 6.81
C CYS A 214 -5.40 -10.61 5.70
N ILE A 215 -6.69 -10.37 5.75
CA ILE A 215 -7.68 -11.04 4.90
C ILE A 215 -8.09 -10.08 3.78
N HIS A 216 -7.73 -10.44 2.55
CA HIS A 216 -8.13 -9.75 1.31
C HIS A 216 -8.79 -10.77 0.37
N PRO A 217 -10.09 -11.08 0.56
CA PRO A 217 -10.72 -12.26 -0.01
C PRO A 217 -10.67 -12.29 -1.54
N ASN A 218 -9.99 -13.31 -2.07
CA ASN A 218 -9.82 -13.57 -3.50
C ASN A 218 -9.03 -12.51 -4.28
N GLU A 219 -8.50 -11.47 -3.64
CA GLU A 219 -7.73 -10.44 -4.34
C GLU A 219 -6.50 -11.05 -5.03
N PHE A 220 -5.69 -11.78 -4.27
CA PHE A 220 -4.50 -12.42 -4.80
C PHE A 220 -4.85 -13.45 -5.88
N VAL A 221 -5.73 -14.41 -5.57
CA VAL A 221 -6.04 -15.53 -6.48
C VAL A 221 -6.71 -15.08 -7.78
N HIS A 222 -7.57 -14.06 -7.76
CA HIS A 222 -8.34 -13.66 -8.95
C HIS A 222 -7.73 -12.50 -9.73
N LEU A 223 -7.02 -11.58 -9.07
CA LEU A 223 -6.45 -10.40 -9.75
C LEU A 223 -4.96 -10.56 -10.00
N VAL A 224 -4.20 -10.98 -8.98
CA VAL A 224 -2.73 -10.95 -9.00
C VAL A 224 -2.15 -12.22 -9.59
N PHE A 225 -2.45 -13.39 -9.00
CA PHE A 225 -1.89 -14.68 -9.39
C PHE A 225 -2.06 -15.02 -10.88
N PRO A 226 -3.20 -14.73 -11.56
CA PRO A 226 -3.35 -14.99 -12.99
C PRO A 226 -2.43 -14.14 -13.88
N LYS A 227 -1.86 -13.06 -13.33
CA LYS A 227 -0.87 -12.21 -14.01
C LYS A 227 0.56 -12.68 -13.79
N LEU A 228 0.79 -13.61 -12.86
CA LEU A 228 2.13 -14.09 -12.54
C LEU A 228 2.51 -15.23 -13.48
N GLU A 229 3.73 -15.17 -14.00
CA GLU A 229 4.38 -16.30 -14.63
C GLU A 229 4.92 -17.20 -13.52
N VAL A 230 4.16 -18.24 -13.18
CA VAL A 230 4.48 -19.27 -12.20
C VAL A 230 4.74 -20.61 -12.87
#